data_AF-A0A1Q2CXB5-F1
#
_entry.id   AF-A0A1Q2CXB5-F1
#
_cell.length_a   1.000
_cell.length_b   1.000
_cell.length_c   1.000
_cell.angle_alpha   90.00
_cell.angle_beta   90.00
_cell.angle_gamma   90.00
#
_symmetry.space_group_name_H-M   'P 1'
#
loop_
_entity.id
_entity.type
_entity.pdbx_description
1 polymer ?
#
loop_
_entity_poly.entity_id
_entity_poly.type
_entity_poly.pdbx_seq_one_letter_code
_entity_poly.pdbx_strand_id
1 'polypeptide(L)'
;MAQRESIHPAGENQRTPKPDREPPGPADAVAFAILTLVGLCIAIVATTVVDPTAADGAWTMVAIIAVPATVVAGAIQILTYRLSLNRSTSKSVWLWPFAVLPVVLMAVMWFAVRGTPDYYADGGSVLGAWAMMLLPLLMGMLLGPIVWFFVLFPLGFLISALVGRLRGDKGDSVLVPLIWLGITACILLLTFGGDFAGRRPGIFALIPALTGLPLGYEVQVPWMLWVVRGFALLCIGLAVWGWLRRRAVARAAGADS
;
A
#
# COMPACT_ATOMS: atom_id res chain seq x y z
N MET A 1 11.14 54.07 54.37
CA MET A 1 11.19 53.93 52.90
C MET A 1 10.97 52.45 52.59
N ALA A 2 9.76 52.09 52.16
CA ALA A 2 9.38 50.70 51.88
C ALA A 2 9.21 50.53 50.37
N GLN A 3 9.99 49.60 49.83
CA GLN A 3 10.11 49.24 48.42
C GLN A 3 8.86 48.46 48.00
N ARG A 4 7.99 49.07 47.17
CA ARG A 4 6.84 48.39 46.58
C ARG A 4 7.31 47.52 45.42
N GLU A 5 7.25 46.21 45.62
CA GLU A 5 7.38 45.19 44.59
C GLU A 5 6.27 45.38 43.54
N SER A 6 6.67 45.64 42.30
CA SER A 6 5.78 45.64 41.14
C SER A 6 5.54 44.20 40.69
N ILE A 7 4.35 43.69 40.96
CA ILE A 7 3.88 42.40 40.48
C ILE A 7 3.71 42.48 38.96
N HIS A 8 4.53 41.75 38.21
CA HIS A 8 4.35 41.48 36.79
C HIS A 8 3.04 40.69 36.59
N PRO A 9 2.08 41.17 35.77
CA PRO A 9 0.97 40.32 35.38
C PRO A 9 1.50 39.20 34.48
N ALA A 10 1.23 37.98 34.92
CA ALA A 10 1.53 36.75 34.20
C ALA A 10 0.99 36.85 32.77
N GLY A 11 1.88 36.59 31.79
CA GLY A 11 1.51 36.47 30.39
C GLY A 11 0.39 35.45 30.24
N GLU A 12 -0.79 35.97 29.96
CA GLU A 12 -1.96 35.21 29.56
C GLU A 12 -1.57 34.46 28.29
N ASN A 13 -1.32 33.15 28.43
CA ASN A 13 -1.13 32.22 27.34
C ASN A 13 -2.40 32.25 26.49
N GLN A 14 -2.45 33.15 25.51
CA GLN A 14 -3.40 33.15 24.42
C GLN A 14 -3.18 31.83 23.66
N ARG A 15 -3.86 30.78 24.10
CA ARG A 15 -4.04 29.55 23.34
C ARG A 15 -4.81 29.96 22.10
N THR A 16 -4.08 30.25 21.04
CA THR A 16 -4.63 30.40 19.69
C THR A 16 -5.63 29.26 19.47
N PRO A 17 -6.90 29.55 19.11
CA PRO A 17 -7.88 28.51 18.88
C PRO A 17 -7.32 27.54 17.85
N LYS A 18 -7.21 26.27 18.26
CA LYS A 18 -6.73 25.20 17.39
C LYS A 18 -7.68 25.17 16.19
N PRO A 19 -7.19 25.34 14.95
CA PRO A 19 -8.06 25.36 13.78
C PRO A 19 -8.93 24.12 13.81
N ASP A 20 -10.24 24.32 13.68
CA ASP A 20 -11.24 23.27 13.73
C ASP A 20 -10.81 22.17 12.76
N ARG A 21 -10.41 21.03 13.33
CA ARG A 21 -9.96 19.89 12.54
C ARG A 21 -11.17 19.39 11.77
N GLU A 22 -11.16 19.63 10.47
CA GLU A 22 -12.14 19.10 9.53
C GLU A 22 -12.36 17.61 9.85
N PRO A 23 -13.61 17.17 10.11
CA PRO A 23 -13.87 15.80 10.53
C PRO A 23 -13.37 14.83 9.45
N PRO A 24 -12.84 13.66 9.84
CA PRO A 24 -12.32 12.68 8.90
C PRO A 24 -13.42 12.30 7.90
N GLY A 25 -13.26 12.75 6.65
CA GLY A 25 -14.26 12.53 5.62
C GLY A 25 -14.30 11.06 5.19
N PRO A 26 -15.44 10.56 4.67
CA PRO A 26 -15.58 9.18 4.17
C PRO A 26 -14.58 8.82 3.06
N ALA A 27 -13.97 9.82 2.43
CA ALA A 27 -12.93 9.64 1.41
C ALA A 27 -11.67 8.92 1.92
N ASP A 28 -11.33 9.03 3.21
CA ASP A 28 -10.15 8.37 3.78
C ASP A 28 -10.33 6.88 3.93
N ALA A 29 -11.46 6.48 4.50
CA ALA A 29 -11.83 5.06 4.58
C ALA A 29 -11.84 4.42 3.19
N VAL A 30 -12.35 5.15 2.18
CA VAL A 30 -12.36 4.68 0.78
C VAL A 30 -10.95 4.55 0.20
N ALA A 31 -10.04 5.50 0.46
CA ALA A 31 -8.68 5.44 -0.08
C ALA A 31 -7.89 4.24 0.48
N PHE A 32 -7.95 4.02 1.79
CA PHE A 32 -7.31 2.87 2.42
C PHE A 32 -7.98 1.55 2.03
N ALA A 33 -9.31 1.53 1.92
CA ALA A 33 -10.02 0.37 1.41
C ALA A 33 -9.55 0.03 -0.01
N ILE A 34 -9.55 0.98 -0.95
CA ILE A 34 -9.09 0.75 -2.32
C ILE A 34 -7.64 0.24 -2.33
N LEU A 35 -6.74 0.87 -1.58
CA LEU A 35 -5.34 0.43 -1.50
C LEU A 35 -5.22 -1.03 -1.02
N THR A 36 -5.91 -1.38 0.06
CA THR A 36 -5.93 -2.73 0.61
C THR A 36 -6.56 -3.73 -0.35
N LEU A 37 -7.70 -3.40 -0.95
CA LEU A 37 -8.41 -4.28 -1.88
C LEU A 37 -7.57 -4.52 -3.16
N VAL A 38 -6.93 -3.49 -3.72
CA VAL A 38 -6.03 -3.64 -4.87
C VAL A 38 -4.84 -4.54 -4.52
N GLY A 39 -4.23 -4.35 -3.34
CA GLY A 39 -3.19 -5.25 -2.85
C GLY A 39 -3.66 -6.69 -2.76
N LEU A 40 -4.84 -6.92 -2.16
CA LEU A 40 -5.46 -8.24 -2.08
C LEU A 40 -5.70 -8.86 -3.45
N CYS A 41 -6.17 -8.10 -4.45
CA CYS A 41 -6.32 -8.62 -5.82
C CYS A 41 -5.00 -9.19 -6.34
N ILE A 42 -3.93 -8.39 -6.23
CA ILE A 42 -2.62 -8.75 -6.75
C ILE A 42 -2.11 -10.01 -6.04
N ALA A 43 -2.23 -10.07 -4.72
CA ALA A 43 -1.81 -11.23 -3.95
C ALA A 43 -2.62 -12.49 -4.28
N ILE A 44 -3.95 -12.38 -4.40
CA ILE A 44 -4.79 -13.51 -4.79
C ILE A 44 -4.39 -14.01 -6.18
N VAL A 45 -4.18 -13.13 -7.15
CA VAL A 45 -3.71 -13.57 -8.48
C VAL A 45 -2.37 -14.28 -8.38
N ALA A 46 -1.41 -13.67 -7.69
CA ALA A 46 -0.08 -14.23 -7.55
C ALA A 46 -0.05 -15.60 -6.86
N THR A 47 -1.01 -15.92 -5.99
CA THR A 47 -1.05 -17.20 -5.26
C THR A 47 -2.00 -18.23 -5.83
N THR A 48 -2.94 -17.84 -6.69
CA THR A 48 -3.99 -18.74 -7.17
C THR A 48 -3.96 -18.95 -8.68
N VAL A 49 -3.34 -18.02 -9.40
CA VAL A 49 -3.24 -18.05 -10.87
C VAL A 49 -1.84 -18.44 -11.32
N VAL A 50 -0.82 -18.23 -10.49
CA VAL A 50 0.55 -18.60 -10.84
C VAL A 50 0.95 -19.87 -10.12
N ASP A 51 1.43 -20.86 -10.87
CA ASP A 51 1.92 -22.12 -10.30
C ASP A 51 3.04 -21.85 -9.28
N PRO A 52 2.88 -22.24 -8.00
CA PRO A 52 3.91 -22.06 -6.99
C PRO A 52 5.20 -22.82 -7.33
N THR A 53 5.15 -23.89 -8.12
CA THR A 53 6.33 -24.67 -8.52
C THR A 53 7.11 -24.05 -9.67
N ALA A 54 6.48 -23.21 -10.51
CA ALA A 54 7.10 -22.64 -11.70
C ALA A 54 8.23 -21.64 -11.43
N ALA A 55 8.40 -21.20 -10.18
CA ALA A 55 9.45 -20.26 -9.77
C ALA A 55 9.87 -20.42 -8.30
N ASP A 56 9.88 -21.64 -7.76
CA ASP A 56 10.19 -21.94 -6.35
C ASP A 56 9.39 -21.09 -5.35
N GLY A 57 8.11 -20.88 -5.62
CA GLY A 57 7.22 -20.16 -4.71
C GLY A 57 7.46 -18.65 -4.69
N ALA A 58 8.29 -18.10 -5.58
CA ALA A 58 8.60 -16.67 -5.63
C ALA A 58 7.35 -15.79 -5.69
N TRP A 59 6.31 -16.23 -6.42
CA TRP A 59 5.04 -15.50 -6.51
C TRP A 59 4.23 -15.53 -5.21
N THR A 60 4.29 -16.63 -4.48
CA THR A 60 3.72 -16.70 -3.13
C THR A 60 4.47 -15.77 -2.19
N MET A 61 5.81 -15.70 -2.30
CA MET A 61 6.63 -14.78 -1.51
C MET A 61 6.35 -13.30 -1.85
N VAL A 62 6.16 -12.97 -3.12
CA VAL A 62 5.73 -11.62 -3.55
C VAL A 62 4.35 -11.29 -2.96
N ALA A 63 3.41 -12.23 -3.02
CA ALA A 63 2.06 -12.03 -2.50
C ALA A 63 2.02 -11.84 -0.98
N ILE A 64 2.88 -12.56 -0.24
CA ILE A 64 2.86 -12.57 1.22
C ILE A 64 3.81 -11.55 1.86
N ILE A 65 4.87 -11.13 1.18
CA ILE A 65 5.83 -10.16 1.69
C ILE A 65 5.66 -8.80 1.00
N ALA A 66 5.82 -8.77 -0.33
CA ALA A 66 5.91 -7.51 -1.07
C ALA A 66 4.57 -6.77 -1.13
N VAL A 67 3.46 -7.48 -1.29
CA VAL A 67 2.12 -6.85 -1.28
C VAL A 67 1.81 -6.20 0.07
N PRO A 68 1.92 -6.90 1.23
CA PRO A 68 1.75 -6.27 2.53
C PRO A 68 2.67 -5.08 2.77
N ALA A 69 3.95 -5.20 2.40
CA ALA A 69 4.90 -4.09 2.51
C ALA A 69 4.43 -2.88 1.71
N THR A 70 3.97 -3.08 0.47
CA THR A 70 3.51 -2.00 -0.41
C THR A 70 2.22 -1.35 0.10
N VAL A 71 1.27 -2.15 0.60
CA VAL A 71 0.02 -1.64 1.16
C VAL A 71 0.28 -0.82 2.43
N VAL A 72 1.13 -1.31 3.34
CA VAL A 72 1.52 -0.56 4.54
C VAL A 72 2.28 0.71 4.16
N ALA A 73 3.20 0.64 3.20
CA ALA A 73 3.94 1.81 2.73
C ALA A 73 3.01 2.88 2.13
N GLY A 74 2.05 2.47 1.29
CA GLY A 74 1.05 3.37 0.73
C GLY A 74 0.14 3.99 1.80
N ALA A 75 -0.24 3.21 2.82
CA ALA A 75 -1.03 3.70 3.96
C ALA A 75 -0.28 4.79 4.74
N ILE A 76 1.03 4.61 4.97
CA ILE A 76 1.91 5.63 5.57
C ILE A 76 1.97 6.86 4.68
N GLN A 77 2.13 6.70 3.36
CA GLN A 77 2.17 7.83 2.43
C GLN A 77 0.88 8.68 2.47
N ILE A 78 -0.28 8.02 2.49
CA ILE A 78 -1.58 8.71 2.61
C ILE A 78 -1.66 9.47 3.94
N LEU A 79 -1.23 8.85 5.04
CA LEU A 79 -1.21 9.50 6.34
C LEU A 79 -0.29 10.72 6.35
N THR A 80 0.93 10.59 5.85
CA THR A 80 1.90 11.69 5.82
C THR A 80 1.36 12.85 4.98
N TYR A 81 0.73 12.57 3.84
CA TYR A 81 0.05 13.58 3.05
C TYR A 81 -1.08 14.26 3.82
N ARG A 82 -1.91 13.51 4.55
CA ARG A 82 -2.98 14.07 5.40
C ARG A 82 -2.44 14.95 6.52
N LEU A 83 -1.39 14.51 7.20
CA LEU A 83 -0.71 15.27 8.24
C LEU A 83 -0.14 16.59 7.69
N SER A 84 0.42 16.58 6.48
CA SER A 84 0.90 17.81 5.82
C SER A 84 -0.22 18.82 5.54
N LEU A 85 -1.46 18.34 5.37
CA LEU A 85 -2.66 19.16 5.19
C LEU A 85 -3.37 19.50 6.52
N ASN A 86 -2.74 19.21 7.68
CA ASN A 86 -3.34 19.36 9.00
C ASN A 86 -4.71 18.65 9.18
N ARG A 87 -4.98 17.61 8.37
CA ARG A 87 -6.22 16.83 8.43
C ARG A 87 -6.07 15.66 9.38
N SER A 88 -7.09 15.43 10.20
CA SER A 88 -7.14 14.26 11.08
C SER A 88 -7.65 13.03 10.33
N THR A 89 -7.10 11.86 10.66
CA THR A 89 -7.56 10.58 10.10
C THR A 89 -8.16 9.73 11.21
N SER A 90 -9.31 9.11 10.96
CA SER A 90 -9.93 8.20 11.93
C SER A 90 -9.05 6.97 12.14
N LYS A 91 -8.92 6.52 13.39
CA LYS A 91 -8.17 5.30 13.74
C LYS A 91 -8.74 4.06 13.06
N SER A 92 -10.04 4.03 12.80
CA SER A 92 -10.73 2.91 12.15
C SER A 92 -10.21 2.63 10.74
N VAL A 93 -9.59 3.61 10.09
CA VAL A 93 -9.04 3.47 8.73
C VAL A 93 -7.86 2.48 8.70
N TRP A 94 -7.12 2.36 9.80
CA TRP A 94 -6.01 1.40 9.93
C TRP A 94 -6.45 -0.06 9.99
N LEU A 95 -7.73 -0.33 10.24
CA LEU A 95 -8.27 -1.69 10.20
C LEU A 95 -8.09 -2.34 8.82
N TRP A 96 -8.06 -1.54 7.75
CA TRP A 96 -7.86 -2.07 6.40
C TRP A 96 -6.49 -2.72 6.19
N PRO A 97 -5.36 -2.00 6.30
CA PRO A 97 -4.05 -2.60 6.13
C PRO A 97 -3.66 -3.56 7.26
N PHE A 98 -4.13 -3.36 8.49
CA PHE A 98 -3.66 -4.13 9.65
C PHE A 98 -4.58 -5.27 10.12
N ALA A 99 -5.85 -5.28 9.74
CA ALA A 99 -6.77 -6.37 10.07
C ALA A 99 -7.30 -7.06 8.80
N VAL A 100 -7.90 -6.30 7.88
CA VAL A 100 -8.53 -6.87 6.68
C VAL A 100 -7.49 -7.55 5.78
N LEU A 101 -6.39 -6.86 5.46
CA LEU A 101 -5.34 -7.40 4.60
C LEU A 101 -4.76 -8.74 5.11
N PRO A 102 -4.21 -8.83 6.33
CA PRO A 102 -3.61 -10.09 6.79
C PRO A 102 -4.65 -11.21 6.96
N VAL A 103 -5.86 -10.91 7.43
CA VAL A 103 -6.92 -11.91 7.60
C VAL A 103 -7.34 -12.50 6.26
N VAL A 104 -7.58 -11.65 5.25
CA VAL A 104 -7.99 -12.12 3.92
C VAL A 104 -6.85 -12.85 3.22
N LEU A 105 -5.61 -12.36 3.32
CA LEU A 105 -4.44 -13.08 2.77
C LEU A 105 -4.32 -14.47 3.38
N MET A 106 -4.43 -14.59 4.70
CA MET A 106 -4.37 -15.90 5.36
C MET A 106 -5.51 -16.82 4.94
N ALA A 107 -6.72 -16.30 4.80
CA ALA A 107 -7.85 -17.07 4.27
C ALA A 107 -7.64 -17.54 2.82
N VAL A 108 -6.96 -16.75 1.98
CA VAL A 108 -6.63 -17.12 0.60
C VAL A 108 -5.52 -18.18 0.57
N MET A 109 -4.48 -18.00 1.38
CA MET A 109 -3.37 -18.95 1.48
C MET A 109 -3.83 -20.33 1.97
N TRP A 110 -4.88 -20.39 2.78
CA TRP A 110 -5.51 -21.66 3.16
C TRP A 110 -5.86 -22.54 1.96
N PHE A 111 -6.42 -21.94 0.90
CA PHE A 111 -6.78 -22.67 -0.31
C PHE A 111 -5.55 -23.09 -1.11
N ALA A 112 -4.53 -22.24 -1.18
CA ALA A 112 -3.27 -22.57 -1.84
C ALA A 112 -2.54 -23.73 -1.13
N VAL A 113 -2.43 -23.69 0.20
CA VAL A 113 -1.81 -24.74 1.01
C VAL A 113 -2.53 -26.09 0.85
N ARG A 114 -3.87 -26.10 0.76
CA ARG A 114 -4.61 -27.33 0.52
C ARG A 114 -4.49 -27.84 -0.93
N GLY A 115 -4.19 -26.97 -1.88
CA GLY A 115 -3.98 -27.35 -3.28
C GLY A 115 -2.65 -28.08 -3.49
N THR A 116 -1.60 -27.70 -2.75
CA THR A 116 -0.26 -28.29 -2.85
C THR A 116 0.35 -28.51 -1.45
N PRO A 117 -0.19 -29.45 -0.66
CA PRO A 117 0.21 -29.64 0.74
C PRO A 117 1.69 -30.05 0.86
N ASP A 118 2.18 -30.92 -0.02
CA ASP A 118 3.57 -31.42 0.04
C ASP A 118 4.61 -30.31 -0.16
N TYR A 119 4.25 -29.23 -0.86
CA TYR A 119 5.13 -28.09 -1.10
C TYR A 119 5.26 -27.16 0.12
N TYR A 120 4.19 -27.02 0.90
CA TYR A 120 4.13 -26.09 2.04
C TYR A 120 4.23 -26.78 3.41
N ALA A 121 3.97 -28.08 3.43
CA ALA A 121 3.98 -28.92 4.61
C ALA A 121 4.71 -30.22 4.24
N ASP A 122 6.03 -30.18 4.31
CA ASP A 122 6.92 -31.32 4.08
C ASP A 122 6.72 -32.35 5.22
N GLY A 123 5.61 -33.10 5.17
CA GLY A 123 5.13 -34.01 6.22
C GLY A 123 4.57 -33.35 7.49
N GLY A 124 4.41 -32.02 7.51
CA GLY A 124 4.05 -31.23 8.69
C GLY A 124 2.54 -31.06 8.95
N SER A 125 2.18 -30.75 10.21
CA SER A 125 0.80 -30.38 10.56
C SER A 125 0.34 -29.09 9.84
N VAL A 126 -0.96 -28.99 9.57
CA VAL A 126 -1.60 -27.80 9.00
C VAL A 126 -1.24 -26.52 9.77
N LEU A 127 -1.09 -26.61 11.09
CA LEU A 127 -0.69 -25.51 11.95
C LEU A 127 0.73 -25.01 11.63
N GLY A 128 1.64 -25.92 11.29
CA GLY A 128 3.01 -25.60 10.87
C GLY A 128 3.04 -24.80 9.56
N ALA A 129 2.24 -25.20 8.57
CA ALA A 129 2.11 -24.47 7.31
C ALA A 129 1.56 -23.05 7.53
N TRP A 130 0.59 -22.89 8.43
CA TRP A 130 0.08 -21.56 8.82
C TRP A 130 1.14 -20.68 9.47
N ALA A 131 1.92 -21.22 10.41
CA ALA A 131 2.99 -20.48 11.06
C ALA A 131 4.07 -20.04 10.05
N MET A 132 4.42 -20.91 9.10
CA MET A 132 5.37 -20.62 8.02
C MET A 132 4.89 -19.53 7.06
N MET A 133 3.58 -19.32 6.92
CA MET A 133 3.00 -18.25 6.10
C MET A 133 2.80 -16.95 6.89
N LEU A 134 2.45 -17.05 8.18
CA LEU A 134 2.23 -15.89 9.03
C LEU A 134 3.51 -15.08 9.25
N LEU A 135 4.65 -15.74 9.43
CA LEU A 135 5.92 -15.05 9.67
C LEU A 135 6.34 -14.14 8.49
N PRO A 136 6.38 -14.63 7.22
CA PRO A 136 6.60 -13.78 6.05
C PRO A 136 5.59 -12.65 5.90
N LEU A 137 4.31 -12.89 6.21
CA LEU A 137 3.27 -11.86 6.20
C LEU A 137 3.57 -10.72 7.17
N LEU A 138 3.90 -11.06 8.41
CA LEU A 138 4.28 -10.09 9.43
C LEU A 138 5.58 -9.36 9.06
N MET A 139 6.56 -10.07 8.51
CA MET A 139 7.77 -9.44 7.96
C MET A 139 7.42 -8.44 6.85
N GLY A 140 6.56 -8.80 5.89
CA GLY A 140 6.09 -7.90 4.85
C GLY A 140 5.46 -6.63 5.43
N MET A 141 4.58 -6.77 6.42
CA MET A 141 3.97 -5.62 7.09
C MET A 141 5.00 -4.73 7.80
N LEU A 142 6.01 -5.34 8.46
CA LEU A 142 7.11 -4.62 9.12
C LEU A 142 8.09 -3.98 8.14
N LEU A 143 8.22 -4.51 6.92
CA LEU A 143 9.01 -3.93 5.85
C LEU A 143 8.33 -2.71 5.23
N GLY A 144 7.02 -2.52 5.41
CA GLY A 144 6.27 -1.40 4.84
C GLY A 144 6.85 -0.02 5.16
N PRO A 145 7.17 0.32 6.43
CA PRO A 145 7.88 1.55 6.77
C PRO A 145 9.23 1.73 6.07
N ILE A 146 9.99 0.63 5.89
CA ILE A 146 11.27 0.65 5.18
C ILE A 146 11.06 0.96 3.70
N VAL A 147 10.13 0.27 3.04
CA VAL A 147 9.74 0.53 1.65
C VAL A 147 9.24 1.96 1.49
N TRP A 148 8.44 2.46 2.43
CA TRP A 148 7.98 3.85 2.41
C TRP A 148 9.15 4.82 2.45
N PHE A 149 10.08 4.64 3.40
CA PHE A 149 11.20 5.56 3.60
C PHE A 149 12.20 5.57 2.44
N PHE A 150 12.51 4.41 1.88
CA PHE A 150 13.51 4.27 0.81
C PHE A 150 12.94 4.48 -0.60
N VAL A 151 11.64 4.24 -0.81
CA VAL A 151 11.01 4.32 -2.14
C VAL A 151 10.02 5.46 -2.21
N LEU A 152 8.92 5.39 -1.45
CA LEU A 152 7.80 6.32 -1.63
C LEU A 152 8.12 7.74 -1.19
N PHE A 153 8.84 7.90 -0.08
CA PHE A 153 9.26 9.21 0.45
C PHE A 153 10.17 9.97 -0.53
N PRO A 154 11.31 9.41 -0.99
CA PRO A 154 12.18 10.12 -1.94
C PRO A 154 11.50 10.30 -3.30
N LEU A 155 10.65 9.36 -3.73
CA LEU A 155 9.86 9.53 -4.95
C LEU A 155 8.85 10.68 -4.83
N GLY A 156 8.15 10.80 -3.70
CA GLY A 156 7.24 11.91 -3.43
C GLY A 156 7.96 13.26 -3.38
N PHE A 157 9.15 13.30 -2.78
CA PHE A 157 10.00 14.49 -2.77
C PHE A 157 10.50 14.84 -4.18
N LEU A 158 10.91 13.85 -4.97
CA LEU A 158 11.31 14.03 -6.37
C LEU A 158 10.18 14.61 -7.22
N ILE A 159 8.97 14.05 -7.12
CA ILE A 159 7.80 14.53 -7.86
C ILE A 159 7.49 15.97 -7.46
N SER A 160 7.54 16.28 -6.16
CA SER A 160 7.29 17.64 -5.67
C SER A 160 8.33 18.63 -6.20
N ALA A 161 9.61 18.27 -6.16
CA ALA A 161 10.71 19.08 -6.71
C ALA A 161 10.58 19.29 -8.22
N LEU A 162 10.18 18.25 -8.98
CA LEU A 162 9.94 18.34 -10.42
C LEU A 162 8.75 19.25 -10.74
N VAL A 163 7.62 19.09 -10.04
CA VAL A 163 6.45 19.94 -10.21
C VAL A 163 6.76 21.39 -9.84
N GLY A 164 7.52 21.63 -8.77
CA GLY A 164 8.00 22.96 -8.38
C GLY A 164 8.85 23.61 -9.49
N ARG A 165 9.81 22.87 -10.05
CA ARG A 165 10.61 23.36 -11.19
C ARG A 165 9.76 23.66 -12.43
N LEU A 166 8.78 22.82 -12.74
CA LEU A 166 7.86 23.07 -13.85
C LEU A 166 7.00 24.33 -13.62
N ARG A 167 6.72 24.68 -12.36
CA ARG A 167 6.02 25.90 -11.96
C ARG A 167 6.93 27.12 -11.84
N GLY A 168 8.24 26.97 -12.06
CA GLY A 168 9.22 28.06 -12.00
C GLY A 168 9.82 28.31 -10.62
N ASP A 169 9.53 27.49 -9.62
CA ASP A 169 10.13 27.60 -8.30
C ASP A 169 11.58 27.12 -8.32
N LYS A 170 12.49 27.93 -7.75
CA LYS A 170 13.95 27.67 -7.75
C LYS A 170 14.44 26.87 -6.54
N GLY A 171 13.54 26.41 -5.67
CA GLY A 171 13.89 25.99 -4.30
C GLY A 171 14.38 24.54 -4.12
N ASP A 172 13.84 23.58 -4.85
CA ASP A 172 14.02 22.17 -4.45
C ASP A 172 15.09 21.42 -5.25
N SER A 173 16.04 20.83 -4.52
CA SER A 173 17.11 20.01 -5.08
C SER A 173 16.61 18.63 -5.47
N VAL A 174 16.65 18.35 -6.78
CA VAL A 174 16.33 17.05 -7.38
C VAL A 174 17.40 15.98 -7.08
N LEU A 175 18.61 16.40 -6.69
CA LEU A 175 19.76 15.51 -6.49
C LEU A 175 19.57 14.58 -5.29
N VAL A 176 19.08 15.12 -4.16
CA VAL A 176 18.91 14.38 -2.90
C VAL A 176 17.98 13.16 -3.07
N PRO A 177 16.74 13.29 -3.59
CA PRO A 177 15.87 12.13 -3.76
C PRO A 177 16.42 11.13 -4.79
N LEU A 178 17.17 11.60 -5.79
CA LEU A 178 17.85 10.72 -6.76
C LEU A 178 18.94 9.87 -6.10
N ILE A 179 19.72 10.43 -5.18
CA ILE A 179 20.72 9.67 -4.41
C ILE A 179 20.03 8.59 -3.58
N TRP A 180 18.92 8.91 -2.90
CA TRP A 180 18.16 7.94 -2.11
C TRP A 180 17.55 6.82 -2.96
N LEU A 181 16.97 7.15 -4.11
CA LEU A 181 16.46 6.16 -5.06
C LEU A 181 17.61 5.33 -5.66
N GLY A 182 18.76 5.94 -5.92
CA GLY A 182 19.97 5.27 -6.37
C GLY A 182 20.51 4.26 -5.35
N ILE A 183 20.60 4.64 -4.07
CA ILE A 183 20.96 3.74 -2.97
C ILE A 183 19.96 2.57 -2.91
N THR A 184 18.68 2.85 -3.03
CA THR A 184 17.63 1.81 -3.02
C THR A 184 17.78 0.86 -4.20
N ALA A 185 18.04 1.38 -5.40
CA ALA A 185 18.32 0.57 -6.58
C ALA A 185 19.57 -0.30 -6.39
N CYS A 186 20.65 0.25 -5.83
CA CYS A 186 21.85 -0.52 -5.49
C CYS A 186 21.55 -1.65 -4.49
N ILE A 187 20.79 -1.38 -3.43
CA ILE A 187 20.39 -2.40 -2.44
C ILE A 187 19.58 -3.51 -3.11
N LEU A 188 18.59 -3.16 -3.94
CA LEU A 188 17.78 -4.13 -4.66
C LEU A 188 18.63 -4.94 -5.66
N LEU A 189 19.54 -4.30 -6.38
CA LEU A 189 20.44 -4.98 -7.31
C LEU A 189 21.45 -5.88 -6.59
N LEU A 190 21.95 -5.51 -5.42
CA LEU A 190 22.85 -6.36 -4.63
C LEU A 190 22.12 -7.53 -3.97
N THR A 191 20.83 -7.35 -3.64
CA THR A 191 20.00 -8.36 -2.97
C THR A 191 19.39 -9.36 -3.95
N PHE A 192 18.95 -8.90 -5.13
CA PHE A 192 18.24 -9.71 -6.13
C PHE A 192 19.04 -9.92 -7.43
N GLY A 193 20.18 -9.24 -7.61
CA GLY A 193 20.99 -9.25 -8.83
C GLY A 193 21.58 -10.61 -9.22
N GLY A 194 21.71 -11.53 -8.26
CA GLY A 194 22.24 -12.88 -8.49
C GLY A 194 21.34 -13.78 -9.34
N ASP A 195 20.03 -13.50 -9.42
CA ASP A 195 19.03 -14.42 -9.98
C ASP A 195 18.43 -14.01 -11.34
N PHE A 196 18.87 -12.88 -11.92
CA PHE A 196 18.32 -12.38 -13.20
C PHE A 196 18.76 -13.19 -14.43
N ALA A 197 19.67 -14.16 -14.28
CA ALA A 197 20.16 -14.98 -15.38
C ALA A 197 19.21 -16.12 -15.80
N GLY A 198 18.16 -16.42 -15.01
CA GLY A 198 17.19 -17.48 -15.30
C GLY A 198 15.84 -16.91 -15.75
N ARG A 199 15.46 -17.14 -17.01
CA ARG A 199 14.17 -16.76 -17.62
C ARG A 199 12.98 -17.04 -16.68
N ARG A 200 12.41 -16.02 -16.04
CA ARG A 200 11.16 -16.11 -15.29
C ARG A 200 10.20 -15.02 -15.78
N PRO A 201 8.92 -15.34 -16.03
CA PRO A 201 7.96 -14.33 -16.47
C PRO A 201 7.89 -13.24 -15.41
N GLY A 202 8.17 -11.99 -15.78
CA GLY A 202 8.16 -10.88 -14.83
C GLY A 202 6.74 -10.51 -14.38
N ILE A 203 6.64 -9.49 -13.52
CA ILE A 203 5.38 -8.87 -13.06
C ILE A 203 4.40 -8.51 -14.21
N PHE A 204 4.92 -8.40 -15.42
CA PHE A 204 4.19 -8.20 -16.66
C PHE A 204 3.25 -9.36 -17.05
N ALA A 205 3.37 -10.56 -16.47
CA ALA A 205 2.41 -11.66 -16.65
C ALA A 205 1.10 -11.45 -15.86
N LEU A 206 1.10 -10.58 -14.84
CA LEU A 206 -0.06 -10.30 -14.01
C LEU A 206 -1.17 -9.54 -14.77
N ILE A 207 -0.76 -8.65 -15.67
CA ILE A 207 -1.66 -7.82 -16.49
C ILE A 207 -2.47 -8.66 -17.48
N PRO A 208 -1.88 -9.57 -18.30
CA PRO A 208 -2.64 -10.46 -19.17
C PRO A 208 -3.48 -11.48 -18.40
N ALA A 209 -3.02 -11.97 -17.24
CA ALA A 209 -3.82 -12.84 -16.37
C ALA A 209 -5.13 -12.18 -15.89
N LEU A 210 -5.06 -10.91 -15.47
CA LEU A 210 -6.23 -10.13 -15.04
C LEU A 210 -7.18 -9.81 -16.20
N THR A 211 -6.63 -9.56 -17.40
CA THR A 211 -7.41 -9.18 -18.60
C THR A 211 -7.91 -10.38 -19.41
N GLY A 212 -7.43 -11.59 -19.11
CA GLY A 212 -7.83 -12.82 -19.81
C GLY A 212 -7.14 -13.08 -21.14
N LEU A 213 -5.99 -12.45 -21.37
CA LEU A 213 -5.17 -12.68 -22.54
C LEU A 213 -4.33 -13.95 -22.34
N PRO A 214 -4.46 -15.00 -23.18
CA PRO A 214 -3.71 -16.24 -23.01
C PRO A 214 -2.23 -16.03 -23.38
N LEU A 215 -1.41 -15.66 -22.40
CA LEU A 215 0.03 -15.45 -22.57
C LEU A 215 0.82 -16.36 -21.62
N GLY A 216 0.85 -17.66 -21.94
CA GLY A 216 1.84 -18.62 -21.41
C GLY A 216 1.83 -18.84 -19.90
N TYR A 217 0.74 -18.52 -19.20
CA TYR A 217 0.55 -18.83 -17.77
C TYR A 217 -0.44 -19.99 -17.62
N GLU A 218 -0.23 -20.83 -16.61
CA GLU A 218 -1.08 -21.99 -16.33
C GLU A 218 -1.95 -21.68 -15.10
N VAL A 219 -3.28 -21.63 -15.30
CA VAL A 219 -4.24 -21.28 -14.25
C VAL A 219 -4.60 -22.52 -13.46
N GLN A 220 -4.08 -22.66 -12.24
CA GLN A 220 -4.38 -23.81 -11.39
C GLN A 220 -5.84 -23.84 -10.91
N VAL A 221 -6.46 -22.67 -10.65
CA VAL A 221 -7.82 -22.58 -10.12
C VAL A 221 -8.70 -21.63 -10.95
N PRO A 222 -9.33 -22.10 -12.04
CA PRO A 222 -10.05 -21.24 -12.99
C PRO A 222 -11.19 -20.42 -12.39
N TRP A 223 -11.93 -20.95 -11.41
CA TRP A 223 -13.05 -20.24 -10.76
C TRP A 223 -12.57 -19.07 -9.90
N MET A 224 -11.37 -19.18 -9.31
CA MET A 224 -10.78 -18.14 -8.45
C MET A 224 -10.42 -16.89 -9.27
N LEU A 225 -10.08 -17.09 -10.55
CA LEU A 225 -9.82 -16.02 -11.51
C LEU A 225 -11.09 -15.18 -11.81
N TRP A 226 -12.28 -15.82 -11.83
CA TRP A 226 -13.56 -15.10 -11.93
C TRP A 226 -13.87 -14.29 -10.68
N VAL A 227 -13.56 -14.83 -9.50
CA VAL A 227 -13.70 -14.10 -8.22
C VAL A 227 -12.80 -12.87 -8.20
N VAL A 228 -11.54 -13.00 -8.60
CA VAL A 228 -10.60 -11.88 -8.73
C VAL A 228 -11.13 -10.84 -9.71
N ARG A 229 -11.62 -11.24 -10.89
CA ARG A 229 -12.18 -10.31 -11.87
C ARG A 229 -13.40 -9.58 -11.33
N GLY A 230 -14.32 -10.30 -10.70
CA GLY A 230 -15.50 -9.70 -10.05
C GLY A 230 -15.10 -8.68 -8.98
N PHE A 231 -14.05 -8.99 -8.21
CA PHE A 231 -13.53 -8.11 -7.19
C PHE A 231 -12.74 -6.91 -7.74
N ALA A 232 -11.96 -7.09 -8.82
CA ALA A 232 -11.31 -6.00 -9.53
C ALA A 232 -12.35 -5.03 -10.12
N LEU A 233 -13.42 -5.57 -10.71
CA LEU A 233 -14.57 -4.79 -11.19
C LEU A 233 -15.27 -4.06 -10.04
N LEU A 234 -15.40 -4.69 -8.87
CA LEU A 234 -15.93 -4.04 -7.67
C LEU A 234 -15.04 -2.87 -7.23
N CYS A 235 -13.71 -3.04 -7.19
CA CYS A 235 -12.77 -1.97 -6.84
C CYS A 235 -12.86 -0.81 -7.84
N ILE A 236 -12.89 -1.10 -9.13
CA ILE A 236 -13.09 -0.10 -10.19
C ILE A 236 -14.44 0.60 -10.01
N GLY A 237 -15.51 -0.16 -9.75
CA GLY A 237 -16.84 0.37 -9.49
C GLY A 237 -16.90 1.33 -8.30
N LEU A 238 -16.26 0.95 -7.18
CA LEU A 238 -16.16 1.82 -5.99
C LEU A 238 -15.33 3.08 -6.26
N ALA A 239 -14.24 2.97 -7.01
CA ALA A 239 -13.41 4.11 -7.40
C ALA A 239 -14.18 5.08 -8.32
N VAL A 240 -14.86 4.55 -9.34
CA VAL A 240 -15.71 5.32 -10.27
C VAL A 240 -16.87 5.96 -9.52
N TRP A 241 -17.55 5.23 -8.64
CA TRP A 241 -18.62 5.76 -7.80
C TRP A 241 -18.15 6.91 -6.91
N GLY A 242 -17.02 6.73 -6.23
CA GLY A 242 -16.40 7.77 -5.40
C GLY A 242 -15.97 9.00 -6.21
N TRP A 243 -15.57 8.82 -7.46
CA TRP A 243 -15.26 9.93 -8.38
C TRP A 243 -16.53 10.65 -8.86
N LEU A 244 -17.57 9.92 -9.26
CA LEU A 244 -18.86 10.47 -9.67
C LEU A 244 -19.52 11.25 -8.54
N ARG A 245 -19.53 10.74 -7.31
CA ARG A 245 -20.03 11.47 -6.14
C ARG A 245 -19.27 12.77 -5.89
N ARG A 246 -17.95 12.76 -5.99
CA ARG A 246 -17.13 13.97 -5.84
C ARG A 246 -17.47 15.02 -6.90
N ARG A 247 -17.70 14.60 -8.14
CA ARG A 247 -18.17 15.49 -9.21
C ARG A 247 -19.59 16.01 -8.98
N ALA A 248 -20.50 15.19 -8.47
CA ALA A 248 -21.86 15.61 -8.17
C ALA A 248 -21.90 16.68 -7.07
N VAL A 249 -21.12 16.49 -5.99
CA VAL A 249 -21.01 17.47 -4.89
C VAL A 249 -20.37 18.77 -5.37
N ALA A 250 -19.32 18.70 -6.20
CA ALA A 250 -18.68 19.89 -6.76
C ALA A 250 -19.60 20.68 -7.72
N ARG A 251 -20.48 20.00 -8.46
CA ARG A 251 -21.47 20.64 -9.34
C ARG A 251 -22.60 21.30 -8.54
N ALA A 252 -23.05 20.68 -7.46
CA ALA A 252 -24.06 21.27 -6.58
C ALA A 252 -23.53 22.55 -5.91
N ALA A 253 -22.29 22.53 -5.42
CA ALA A 253 -21.68 23.71 -4.79
C ALA A 253 -21.40 24.89 -5.74
N GLY A 254 -21.30 24.64 -7.06
CA GLY A 254 -21.13 25.69 -8.07
C GLY A 254 -22.42 26.17 -8.72
N ALA A 255 -23.57 25.59 -8.37
CA ALA A 255 -24.89 26.03 -8.83
C ALA A 255 -25.54 27.04 -7.85
N ASP A 256 -25.02 27.12 -6.62
CA ASP A 256 -25.49 28.04 -5.57
C ASP A 256 -24.65 29.34 -5.47
N SER A 257 -23.74 29.56 -6.43
CA SER A 257 -22.88 30.75 -6.56
C SER A 257 -23.21 31.55 -7.81
#